data_AF-A0A2V8HXC6-F1
#
_entry.id   AF-A0A2V8HXC6-F1
#
_cell.length_a   1.000
_cell.length_b   1.000
_cell.length_c   1.000
_cell.angle_alpha   90.00
_cell.angle_beta   90.00
_cell.angle_gamma   90.00
#
_symmetry.space_group_name_H-M   'P 1'
#
loop_
_entity.id
_entity.type
_entity.pdbx_description
1 polymer ?
#
loop_
_entity_poly.entity_id
_entity_poly.type
_entity_poly.pdbx_seq_one_letter_code
_entity_poly.pdbx_strand_id
1 'polypeptide(L)'
;MNPDDPESAQRIVADYVQLLERTLESDDWPAALDALPYPKQTIKSAIQTSYGALTWSGQLTGELRDFLETAYVSLADFVSADVAQLMREYQRAGTALETDRRLVREKIAGPAWQTIAKSGTLAGGIARAIAEDAETLRAEFREFADSTLHC
;
A
#
# COMPACT_ATOMS: atom_id res chain seq x y z
N MET A 1 -22.59 -6.40 3.11
CA MET A 1 -22.18 -5.82 1.81
C MET A 1 -21.52 -6.94 1.03
N ASN A 2 -21.96 -7.22 -0.21
CA ASN A 2 -21.46 -8.35 -0.99
C ASN A 2 -20.40 -7.86 -1.98
N PRO A 3 -19.11 -8.24 -1.88
CA PRO A 3 -18.09 -7.83 -2.84
C PRO A 3 -18.28 -8.43 -4.25
N ASP A 4 -19.17 -9.43 -4.38
CA ASP A 4 -19.49 -10.08 -5.65
C ASP A 4 -20.62 -9.36 -6.41
N ASP A 5 -21.25 -8.37 -5.78
CA ASP A 5 -22.25 -7.50 -6.42
C ASP A 5 -21.58 -6.24 -7.01
N PRO A 6 -21.75 -5.91 -8.31
CA PRO A 6 -21.03 -4.81 -8.95
C PRO A 6 -21.20 -3.44 -8.29
N GLU A 7 -22.41 -3.10 -7.83
CA GLU A 7 -22.67 -1.80 -7.19
C GLU A 7 -21.98 -1.73 -5.82
N SER A 8 -22.08 -2.80 -5.04
CA SER A 8 -21.38 -2.93 -3.76
C SER A 8 -19.86 -2.92 -3.94
N ALA A 9 -19.34 -3.59 -4.96
CA ALA A 9 -17.93 -3.65 -5.30
C ALA A 9 -17.37 -2.25 -5.63
N GLN A 10 -18.05 -1.50 -6.50
CA GLN A 10 -17.65 -0.13 -6.84
C GLN A 10 -17.60 0.79 -5.62
N ARG A 11 -18.55 0.64 -4.69
CA ARG A 11 -18.53 1.42 -3.45
C ARG A 11 -17.36 1.05 -2.53
N ILE A 12 -17.06 -0.25 -2.39
CA ILE A 12 -15.87 -0.71 -1.63
C ILE A 12 -14.59 -0.13 -2.24
N VAL A 13 -14.47 -0.15 -3.56
CA VAL A 13 -13.32 0.42 -4.28
C VAL A 13 -13.25 1.93 -4.07
N ALA A 14 -14.36 2.65 -4.17
CA ALA A 14 -14.40 4.10 -3.97
C ALA A 14 -13.97 4.51 -2.54
N ASP A 15 -14.47 3.81 -1.52
CA ASP A 15 -14.09 4.06 -0.12
C ASP A 15 -12.59 3.78 0.11
N TYR A 16 -12.06 2.73 -0.51
CA TYR A 16 -10.64 2.39 -0.43
C TYR A 16 -9.75 3.43 -1.14
N VAL A 17 -10.13 3.87 -2.34
CA VAL A 17 -9.39 4.90 -3.09
C VAL A 17 -9.33 6.20 -2.32
N GLN A 18 -10.44 6.63 -1.73
CA GLN A 18 -10.45 7.85 -0.90
C GLN A 18 -9.52 7.73 0.32
N LEU A 19 -9.35 6.53 0.88
CA LEU A 19 -8.35 6.31 1.92
C LEU A 19 -6.93 6.42 1.33
N LEU A 20 -6.65 5.79 0.19
CA LEU A 20 -5.34 5.87 -0.46
C LEU A 20 -4.92 7.31 -0.72
N GLU A 21 -5.81 8.14 -1.28
CA GLU A 21 -5.55 9.56 -1.55
C GLU A 21 -5.17 10.31 -0.27
N ARG A 22 -5.94 10.13 0.82
CA ARG A 22 -5.64 10.78 2.11
C ARG A 22 -4.32 10.32 2.72
N THR A 23 -4.00 9.03 2.61
CA THR A 23 -2.75 8.48 3.16
C THR A 23 -1.53 8.89 2.32
N LEU A 24 -1.68 9.05 1.01
CA LEU A 24 -0.64 9.60 0.13
C LEU A 24 -0.31 11.06 0.48
N GLU A 25 -1.30 11.86 0.86
CA GLU A 25 -1.09 13.24 1.30
C GLU A 25 -0.35 13.35 2.64
N SER A 26 -0.48 12.35 3.52
CA SER A 26 0.13 12.39 4.86
C SER A 26 1.57 11.87 4.93
N ASP A 27 2.09 11.26 3.85
CA ASP A 27 3.42 10.62 3.77
C ASP A 27 3.70 9.59 4.89
N ASP A 28 2.63 9.02 5.46
CA ASP A 28 2.68 8.10 6.61
C ASP A 28 2.66 6.63 6.14
N TRP A 29 3.65 6.26 5.33
CA TRP A 29 3.78 4.90 4.77
C TRP A 29 4.92 4.10 5.40
N PRO A 30 4.77 2.76 5.53
CA PRO A 30 3.59 1.95 5.29
C PRO A 30 2.47 2.17 6.32
N ALA A 31 1.21 1.95 5.90
CA ALA A 31 0.02 2.15 6.72
C ALA A 31 -0.35 0.88 7.50
N ALA A 32 -1.10 1.04 8.59
CA ALA A 32 -1.59 -0.11 9.37
C ALA A 32 -2.80 -0.77 8.67
N LEU A 33 -2.89 -2.10 8.74
CA LEU A 33 -4.03 -2.88 8.26
C LEU A 33 -5.36 -2.41 8.84
N ASP A 34 -5.36 -2.00 10.12
CA ASP A 34 -6.55 -1.53 10.82
C ASP A 34 -7.08 -0.19 10.29
N ALA A 35 -6.28 0.52 9.46
CA ALA A 35 -6.73 1.73 8.79
C ALA A 35 -7.61 1.45 7.57
N LEU A 36 -7.61 0.22 7.04
CA LEU A 36 -8.42 -0.14 5.88
C LEU A 36 -9.92 -0.11 6.22
N PRO A 37 -10.78 0.38 5.31
CA PRO A 37 -12.23 0.37 5.50
C PRO A 37 -12.82 -1.04 5.47
N TYR A 38 -12.13 -1.97 4.80
CA TYR A 38 -12.53 -3.36 4.61
C TYR A 38 -11.31 -4.29 4.64
N PRO A 39 -11.48 -5.58 4.95
CA PRO A 39 -10.38 -6.55 4.87
C PRO A 39 -9.75 -6.58 3.47
N LYS A 40 -8.42 -6.81 3.40
CA LYS A 40 -7.68 -6.89 2.12
C LYS A 40 -8.39 -7.78 1.10
N GLN A 41 -8.80 -8.98 1.51
CA GLN A 41 -9.46 -9.92 0.60
C GLN A 41 -10.79 -9.37 0.04
N THR A 42 -11.56 -8.63 0.84
CA THR A 42 -12.80 -7.98 0.39
C THR A 42 -12.53 -6.90 -0.65
N ILE A 43 -11.47 -6.10 -0.46
CA ILE A 43 -11.06 -5.08 -1.42
C ILE A 43 -10.57 -5.74 -2.72
N LYS A 44 -9.76 -6.80 -2.62
CA LYS A 44 -9.28 -7.55 -3.79
C LYS A 44 -10.46 -8.07 -4.63
N SER A 45 -11.43 -8.75 -4.00
CA SER A 45 -12.62 -9.25 -4.67
C SER A 45 -13.46 -8.11 -5.28
N ALA A 46 -13.62 -6.98 -4.57
CA ALA A 46 -14.33 -5.83 -5.11
C ALA A 46 -13.65 -5.21 -6.33
N ILE A 47 -12.31 -5.13 -6.35
CA ILE A 47 -11.55 -4.66 -7.52
C ILE A 47 -11.74 -5.63 -8.70
N GLN A 48 -11.66 -6.95 -8.46
CA GLN A 48 -11.89 -7.98 -9.48
C GLN A 48 -13.30 -7.89 -10.08
N THR A 49 -14.33 -7.82 -9.25
CA THR A 49 -15.73 -7.65 -9.69
C THR A 49 -15.92 -6.36 -10.48
N SER A 50 -15.34 -5.24 -10.01
CA SER A 50 -15.42 -3.95 -10.69
C SER A 50 -14.72 -3.99 -12.04
N TYR A 51 -13.53 -4.59 -12.13
CA TYR A 51 -12.79 -4.77 -13.37
C TYR A 51 -13.59 -5.60 -14.39
N GLY A 52 -14.16 -6.72 -13.95
CA GLY A 52 -15.01 -7.57 -14.79
C GLY A 52 -16.24 -6.83 -15.33
N ALA A 53 -16.96 -6.11 -14.46
CA ALA A 53 -18.12 -5.33 -14.85
C ALA A 53 -17.79 -4.23 -15.88
N LEU A 54 -16.68 -3.51 -15.68
CA LEU A 54 -16.20 -2.47 -16.60
C LEU A 54 -15.75 -3.02 -17.95
N THR A 55 -15.14 -4.21 -17.94
CA THR A 55 -14.74 -4.91 -19.17
C THR A 55 -15.98 -5.32 -19.96
N TRP A 56 -16.96 -5.92 -19.29
CA TRP A 56 -18.18 -6.42 -19.92
C TRP A 56 -19.08 -5.30 -20.46
N SER A 57 -19.11 -4.15 -19.80
CA SER A 57 -19.82 -2.96 -20.28
C SER A 57 -19.08 -2.19 -21.37
N GLY A 58 -17.83 -2.56 -21.70
CA GLY A 58 -16.98 -1.85 -22.65
C GLY A 58 -16.51 -0.48 -22.16
N GLN A 59 -16.57 -0.23 -20.85
CA GLN A 59 -16.20 1.05 -20.22
C GLN A 59 -14.78 1.05 -19.65
N LEU A 60 -14.09 -0.09 -19.65
CA LEU A 60 -12.71 -0.18 -19.20
C LEU A 60 -11.77 0.55 -20.18
N THR A 61 -11.23 1.69 -19.73
CA THR A 61 -10.16 2.41 -20.42
C THR A 61 -8.79 1.93 -19.94
N GLY A 62 -7.73 2.23 -20.70
CA GLY A 62 -6.35 1.96 -20.27
C GLY A 62 -6.00 2.66 -18.96
N GLU A 63 -6.39 3.93 -18.82
CA GLU A 63 -6.18 4.70 -17.58
C GLU A 63 -6.91 4.07 -16.37
N LEU A 64 -8.15 3.60 -16.56
CA LEU A 64 -8.91 2.97 -15.49
C LEU A 64 -8.32 1.60 -15.11
N ARG A 65 -7.79 0.85 -16.08
CA ARG A 65 -7.03 -0.38 -15.83
C ARG A 65 -5.79 -0.07 -14.97
N ASP A 66 -4.97 0.89 -15.39
CA ASP A 66 -3.72 1.25 -14.69
C ASP A 66 -4.00 1.75 -13.27
N PHE A 67 -5.10 2.50 -13.10
CA PHE A 67 -5.60 2.94 -11.81
C PHE A 67 -5.98 1.76 -10.91
N LEU A 68 -6.77 0.81 -11.42
CA LEU A 68 -7.17 -0.37 -10.65
C LEU A 68 -5.97 -1.27 -10.32
N GLU A 69 -4.99 -1.42 -11.24
CA GLU A 69 -3.74 -2.14 -10.98
C GLU A 69 -2.96 -1.47 -9.85
N THR A 70 -2.82 -0.14 -9.91
CA THR A 70 -2.13 0.64 -8.88
C THR A 70 -2.80 0.47 -7.52
N ALA A 71 -4.13 0.64 -7.46
CA ALA A 71 -4.89 0.45 -6.22
C ALA A 71 -4.74 -0.97 -5.66
N TYR A 72 -4.79 -2.00 -6.52
CA TYR A 72 -4.62 -3.38 -6.10
C TYR A 72 -3.24 -3.63 -5.50
N VAL A 73 -2.19 -3.10 -6.14
CA VAL A 73 -0.80 -3.26 -5.70
C VAL A 73 -0.53 -2.50 -4.41
N SER A 74 -1.12 -1.31 -4.22
CA SER A 74 -1.00 -0.52 -2.98
C SER A 74 -1.51 -1.24 -1.73
N LEU A 75 -2.23 -2.36 -1.86
CA LEU A 75 -2.55 -3.21 -0.72
C LEU A 75 -1.28 -3.78 -0.04
N ALA A 76 -0.14 -3.88 -0.74
CA ALA A 76 1.13 -4.31 -0.15
C ALA A 76 1.59 -3.37 0.97
N ASP A 77 1.32 -2.08 0.84
CA ASP A 77 1.76 -1.05 1.79
C ASP A 77 0.94 -1.03 3.09
N PHE A 78 -0.11 -1.86 3.20
CA PHE A 78 -0.89 -2.04 4.42
C PHE A 78 -0.35 -3.22 5.23
N VAL A 79 0.39 -2.92 6.29
CA VAL A 79 1.12 -3.89 7.12
C VAL A 79 0.55 -3.96 8.54
N SER A 80 1.02 -4.89 9.38
CA SER A 80 0.57 -4.93 10.77
C SER A 80 0.90 -3.64 11.52
N ALA A 81 0.13 -3.32 12.56
CA ALA A 81 0.32 -2.09 13.35
C ALA A 81 1.76 -1.97 13.89
N ASP A 82 2.36 -3.07 14.34
CA ASP A 82 3.73 -3.09 14.85
C ASP A 82 4.77 -2.74 13.78
N VAL A 83 4.58 -3.26 12.56
CA VAL A 83 5.48 -2.98 11.42
C VAL A 83 5.33 -1.53 10.98
N ALA A 84 4.10 -1.02 10.88
CA ALA A 84 3.84 0.38 10.55
C ALA A 84 4.47 1.31 11.60
N GLN A 85 4.31 0.99 12.89
CA GLN A 85 4.89 1.76 13.98
C GLN A 85 6.42 1.79 13.91
N LEU A 86 7.06 0.64 13.67
CA LEU A 86 8.51 0.56 13.54
C LEU A 86 9.02 1.41 12.37
N MET A 87 8.35 1.36 11.22
CA MET A 87 8.75 2.14 10.06
C MET A 87 8.60 3.65 10.30
N ARG A 88 7.54 4.09 10.98
CA ARG A 88 7.39 5.50 11.39
C ARG A 88 8.49 5.94 12.34
N GLU A 89 8.86 5.11 13.32
CA GLU A 89 9.96 5.41 14.24
C GLU A 89 11.29 5.54 13.50
N TYR A 90 11.54 4.65 12.54
CA TYR A 90 12.72 4.70 11.69
C TYR A 90 12.77 5.97 10.83
N GLN A 91 11.66 6.33 10.16
CA GLN A 91 11.56 7.56 9.36
C GLN A 91 11.75 8.81 10.20
N ARG A 92 11.07 8.91 11.36
CA ARG A 92 11.22 10.04 12.29
C ARG A 92 12.66 10.19 12.76
N ALA A 93 13.35 9.09 13.04
CA ALA A 93 14.77 9.11 13.37
C ALA A 93 15.62 9.60 12.19
N GLY A 94 15.29 9.18 10.96
CA GLY A 94 15.88 9.69 9.71
C GLY A 94 15.77 11.21 9.58
N THR A 95 14.53 11.74 9.65
CA THR A 95 14.26 13.18 9.58
C THR A 95 14.97 13.95 10.70
N ALA A 96 14.98 13.41 11.92
CA ALA A 96 15.69 14.01 13.05
C ALA A 96 17.21 14.08 12.80
N LEU A 97 17.81 13.05 12.20
CA LEU A 97 19.24 13.02 11.88
C LEU A 97 19.60 13.98 10.73
N GLU A 98 18.73 14.08 9.74
CA GLU A 98 18.87 14.99 8.60
C GLU A 98 18.83 16.45 9.06
N THR A 99 17.87 16.79 9.91
CA THR A 99 17.68 18.15 10.43
C THR A 99 18.67 18.54 11.54
N ASP A 100 19.37 17.58 12.14
CA ASP A 100 20.39 17.81 13.16
C ASP A 100 21.56 18.64 12.58
N ARG A 101 21.92 19.77 13.20
CA ARG A 101 23.01 20.65 12.75
C ARG A 101 24.33 20.43 13.48
N ARG A 102 24.36 19.51 14.46
CA ARG A 102 25.57 19.19 15.22
C ARG A 102 26.61 18.49 14.36
N LEU A 103 27.85 18.41 14.87
CA LEU A 103 28.94 17.73 14.19
C LEU A 103 28.66 16.22 14.05
N VAL A 104 29.20 15.59 13.02
CA VAL A 104 28.99 14.14 12.75
C VAL A 104 29.25 13.27 13.99
N ARG A 105 30.33 13.54 14.74
CA ARG A 105 30.67 12.82 15.97
C ARG A 105 29.59 12.91 17.05
N GLU A 106 28.86 14.01 17.10
CA GLU A 106 27.77 14.25 18.06
C GLU A 106 26.47 13.62 17.57
N LYS A 107 26.24 13.62 16.25
CA LYS A 107 25.11 12.94 15.61
C LYS A 107 25.13 11.44 15.86
N ILE A 108 26.28 10.79 15.66
CA ILE A 108 26.43 9.33 15.84
C ILE A 108 26.26 8.88 17.29
N ALA A 109 26.53 9.76 18.25
CA ALA A 109 26.27 9.50 19.66
C ALA A 109 24.80 9.75 20.04
N GLY A 110 24.03 10.41 19.17
CA GLY A 110 22.66 10.83 19.40
C GLY A 110 21.63 9.70 19.28
N PRO A 111 20.44 9.89 19.86
CA PRO A 111 19.39 8.88 19.89
C PRO A 111 18.86 8.52 18.49
N ALA A 112 18.77 9.50 17.58
CA ALA A 112 18.33 9.27 16.20
C ALA A 112 19.24 8.28 15.46
N TRP A 113 20.57 8.43 15.59
CA TRP A 113 21.52 7.48 15.02
C TRP A 113 21.38 6.09 15.64
N GLN A 114 21.20 6.00 16.96
CA GLN A 114 21.00 4.70 17.61
C GLN A 114 19.75 3.98 17.12
N THR A 115 18.63 4.70 16.91
CA THR A 115 17.40 4.12 16.34
C THR A 115 17.64 3.62 14.92
N ILE A 116 18.25 4.44 14.05
CA ILE A 116 18.57 4.03 12.67
C ILE A 116 19.49 2.81 12.65
N ALA A 117 20.55 2.82 13.47
CA ALA A 117 21.53 1.73 13.51
C ALA A 117 20.92 0.42 14.03
N LYS A 118 20.00 0.48 15.01
CA LYS A 118 19.31 -0.69 15.56
C LYS A 118 18.24 -1.23 14.62
N SER A 119 17.45 -0.34 14.00
CA SER A 119 16.27 -0.73 13.22
C SER A 119 16.55 -0.86 11.73
N GLY A 120 17.69 -0.39 11.21
CA GLY A 120 17.96 -0.30 9.77
C GLY A 120 17.90 -1.62 9.03
N THR A 121 18.47 -2.70 9.57
CA THR A 121 18.37 -4.04 8.95
C THR A 121 16.92 -4.53 8.90
N LEU A 122 16.15 -4.30 9.97
CA LEU A 122 14.75 -4.71 10.05
C LEU A 122 13.87 -3.88 9.11
N ALA A 123 14.05 -2.55 9.10
CA ALA A 123 13.35 -1.65 8.18
C ALA A 123 13.65 -2.00 6.71
N GLY A 124 14.91 -2.31 6.38
CA GLY A 124 15.28 -2.81 5.05
C GLY A 124 14.62 -4.15 4.70
N GLY A 125 14.53 -5.07 5.65
CA GLY A 125 13.81 -6.33 5.49
C GLY A 125 12.31 -6.14 5.24
N ILE A 126 11.68 -5.22 5.97
CA ILE A 126 10.26 -4.86 5.81
C ILE A 126 10.04 -4.24 4.43
N ALA A 127 10.85 -3.27 4.02
CA ALA A 127 10.73 -2.64 2.70
C ALA A 127 10.86 -3.67 1.57
N ARG A 128 11.77 -4.64 1.73
CA ARG A 128 11.91 -5.74 0.78
C ARG A 128 10.67 -6.64 0.75
N ALA A 129 10.13 -7.03 1.90
CA ALA A 129 8.92 -7.85 1.97
C ALA A 129 7.72 -7.14 1.32
N ILE A 130 7.54 -5.84 1.56
CA ILE A 130 6.49 -5.04 0.92
C ILE A 130 6.67 -5.03 -0.61
N ALA A 131 7.91 -4.88 -1.10
CA ALA A 131 8.18 -4.91 -2.54
C ALA A 131 7.89 -6.30 -3.17
N GLU A 132 8.21 -7.38 -2.47
CA GLU A 132 7.90 -8.76 -2.89
C GLU A 132 6.38 -9.02 -2.91
N ASP A 133 5.65 -8.53 -1.91
CA ASP A 133 4.19 -8.59 -1.86
C ASP A 133 3.54 -7.76 -2.98
N ALA A 134 4.06 -6.56 -3.25
CA ALA A 134 3.59 -5.70 -4.33
C ALA A 134 3.75 -6.36 -5.71
N GLU A 135 4.87 -7.05 -5.94
CA GLU A 135 5.07 -7.80 -7.19
C GLU A 135 4.13 -9.00 -7.29
N THR A 136 3.89 -9.70 -6.18
CA THR A 136 2.91 -10.80 -6.13
C THR A 136 1.50 -10.31 -6.48
N LEU A 137 1.06 -9.19 -5.89
CA LEU A 137 -0.24 -8.59 -6.17
C LEU A 137 -0.35 -8.09 -7.61
N ARG A 138 0.74 -7.56 -8.18
CA ARG A 138 0.80 -7.14 -9.59
C ARG A 138 0.64 -8.33 -10.53
N ALA A 139 1.33 -9.43 -10.26
CA ALA A 139 1.21 -10.66 -11.04
C ALA A 139 -0.23 -11.21 -10.97
N GLU A 140 -0.81 -11.26 -9.77
CA GLU A 140 -2.19 -11.68 -9.57
C GLU A 140 -3.18 -10.79 -10.33
N PHE A 141 -3.00 -9.46 -10.31
CA PHE A 141 -3.85 -8.53 -11.06
C PHE A 141 -3.84 -8.83 -12.56
N ARG A 142 -2.65 -9.01 -13.12
CA ARG A 142 -2.47 -9.30 -14.55
C ARG A 142 -3.07 -10.63 -14.94
N GLU A 143 -2.91 -11.66 -14.13
CA GLU A 143 -3.47 -12.99 -14.38
C GLU A 143 -4.99 -12.97 -14.54
N PHE A 144 -5.72 -12.31 -13.63
CA PHE A 144 -7.17 -12.22 -13.76
C PHE A 144 -7.61 -11.23 -14.85
N ALA A 145 -6.86 -10.14 -15.04
CA ALA A 145 -7.15 -9.13 -16.06
C ALA A 145 -7.08 -9.74 -17.47
N ASP A 146 -6.06 -10.56 -17.72
CA ASP A 146 -5.87 -11.26 -18.98
C ASP A 146 -6.94 -12.35 -19.16
N SER A 147 -7.28 -13.09 -18.09
CA SER A 147 -8.36 -14.10 -18.14
C SER A 147 -9.72 -13.50 -18.51
N THR A 148 -10.01 -12.29 -18.04
CA THR A 148 -11.28 -11.59 -18.29
C THR A 148 -11.39 -11.07 -19.73
N LEU A 149 -10.26 -10.80 -20.40
CA LEU A 149 -10.24 -10.36 -21.80
C LEU A 149 -10.46 -11.49 -22.81
N HIS A 150 -10.31 -12.76 -22.39
CA HIS A 150 -10.44 -13.93 -23.26
C HIS A 150 -11.79 -14.67 -23.11
N CYS A 151 -12.72 -14.14 -22.31
CA CYS A 151 -14.09 -14.64 -22.15
C CYS A 151 -15.09 -13.75 -22.87
#